data_AF-A0A2W2I4D5-F1
#
_entry.id   AF-A0A2W2I4D5-F1
#
_cell.length_a   1.000
_cell.length_b   1.000
_cell.length_c   1.000
_cell.angle_alpha   90.00
_cell.angle_beta   90.00
_cell.angle_gamma   90.00
#
_symmetry.space_group_name_H-M   'P 1'
#
loop_
_entity.id
_entity.type
_entity.pdbx_description
1 polymer ?
#
loop_
_entity_poly.entity_id
_entity_poly.type
_entity_poly.pdbx_seq_one_letter_code
_entity_poly.pdbx_strand_id
1 'polypeptide(L)'
;GSSLCFYQAGMALNDWADRAEDAVERPHRPLPSGRIAPGAALAAAGALTGLGLALAARAGRPALTVAVPLAATVWAYDLGLKRSWAGPPAMAAARSLDLVLGAAASGGRVRDAAPSAAALGAHTLAVTAVSRRETQGGSTAAPLAALAVTSCVAYA
;
A
#
# COMPACT_ATOMS: atom_id res chain seq x y z
N GLY A 1 -8.21 -10.79 -8.19
CA GLY A 1 -8.70 -9.69 -9.05
C GLY A 1 -8.61 -8.35 -8.34
N SER A 2 -9.48 -8.09 -7.37
CA SER A 2 -9.58 -6.79 -6.67
C SER A 2 -8.25 -6.29 -6.06
N SER A 3 -7.56 -7.12 -5.27
CA SER A 3 -6.23 -6.78 -4.70
C SER A 3 -5.20 -6.37 -5.76
N LEU A 4 -5.10 -7.12 -6.87
CA LEU A 4 -4.21 -6.77 -7.98
C LEU A 4 -4.56 -5.40 -8.59
N CYS A 5 -5.85 -5.09 -8.74
CA CYS A 5 -6.29 -3.80 -9.22
C CYS A 5 -5.87 -2.67 -8.27
N PHE A 6 -6.03 -2.83 -6.96
CA PHE A 6 -5.59 -1.82 -5.99
C PHE A 6 -4.07 -1.67 -5.93
N TYR A 7 -3.32 -2.77 -6.03
CA TYR A 7 -1.87 -2.72 -6.11
C TYR A 7 -1.40 -1.90 -7.33
N GLN A 8 -1.95 -2.19 -8.51
CA GLN A 8 -1.57 -1.47 -9.73
C GLN A 8 -2.11 -0.03 -9.76
N ALA A 9 -3.27 0.24 -9.16
CA ALA A 9 -3.77 1.59 -8.97
C ALA A 9 -2.82 2.43 -8.11
N GLY A 10 -2.35 1.86 -6.99
CA GLY A 10 -1.36 2.50 -6.12
C GLY A 10 -0.02 2.72 -6.81
N MET A 11 0.49 1.74 -7.57
CA MET A 11 1.72 1.92 -8.36
C MET A 11 1.61 3.09 -9.35
N ALA A 12 0.51 3.16 -10.11
CA ALA A 12 0.27 4.24 -11.07
C ALA A 12 0.08 5.59 -10.39
N LEU A 13 -0.64 5.63 -9.26
CA LEU A 13 -0.88 6.85 -8.49
C LEU A 13 0.40 7.35 -7.81
N ASN A 14 1.24 6.44 -7.30
CA ASN A 14 2.53 6.75 -6.72
C ASN A 14 3.44 7.43 -7.75
N ASP A 15 3.61 6.82 -8.92
CA ASP A 15 4.40 7.38 -10.01
C ASP A 15 3.83 8.74 -10.47
N TRP A 16 2.50 8.85 -10.55
CA TRP A 16 1.88 10.14 -10.80
C TRP A 16 2.27 11.15 -9.73
N ALA A 17 2.06 10.86 -8.45
CA ALA A 17 2.33 11.79 -7.34
C ALA A 17 3.81 12.21 -7.23
N ASP A 18 4.75 11.34 -7.60
CA ASP A 18 6.20 11.58 -7.47
C ASP A 18 6.83 12.19 -8.73
N ARG A 19 6.06 12.40 -9.79
CA ARG A 19 6.54 12.87 -11.11
C ARG A 19 7.50 14.07 -11.08
N ALA A 20 7.32 15.02 -10.15
CA ALA A 20 8.19 16.20 -10.06
C ALA A 20 9.54 15.89 -9.41
N GLU A 21 9.53 15.04 -8.39
CA GLU A 21 10.71 14.53 -7.69
C GLU A 21 11.49 13.58 -8.61
N ASP A 22 10.78 12.66 -9.27
CA ASP A 22 11.33 11.76 -10.28
C ASP A 22 11.92 12.51 -11.48
N ALA A 23 11.43 13.71 -11.83
CA ALA A 23 12.03 14.51 -12.90
C ALA A 23 13.44 15.01 -12.57
N VAL A 24 13.73 15.19 -11.28
CA VAL A 24 15.05 15.61 -10.79
C VAL A 24 15.94 14.39 -10.56
N GLU A 25 15.43 13.36 -9.87
CA GLU A 25 16.26 12.24 -9.41
C GLU A 25 16.37 11.10 -10.45
N ARG A 26 15.32 10.90 -11.26
CA ARG A 26 15.16 9.72 -12.13
C ARG A 26 14.49 10.08 -13.47
N PRO A 27 15.09 11.00 -14.27
CA PRO A 27 14.43 11.58 -15.45
C PRO A 27 14.06 10.54 -16.53
N HIS A 28 14.67 9.36 -16.51
CA HIS A 28 14.35 8.25 -17.42
C HIS A 28 13.01 7.56 -17.12
N ARG A 29 12.37 7.81 -15.97
CA ARG A 29 11.07 7.22 -15.62
C ARG A 29 9.98 7.60 -16.63
N PRO A 30 8.94 6.76 -16.83
CA PRO A 30 7.96 6.95 -17.92
C PRO A 30 7.25 8.31 -17.92
N LEU A 31 6.93 8.86 -16.75
CA LEU A 31 6.26 10.15 -16.60
C LEU A 31 7.17 11.34 -16.88
N PRO A 32 8.34 11.50 -16.21
CA PRO A 32 9.27 12.59 -16.54
C PRO A 32 9.81 12.54 -17.98
N SER A 33 10.04 11.35 -18.53
CA SER A 33 10.51 11.18 -19.91
C SER A 33 9.43 11.44 -20.97
N GLY A 34 8.18 11.69 -20.57
CA GLY A 34 7.06 11.95 -21.49
C GLY A 34 6.54 10.73 -22.24
N ARG A 35 7.04 9.52 -21.95
CA ARG A 35 6.55 8.26 -22.56
C ARG A 35 5.10 7.96 -22.17
N ILE A 36 4.66 8.45 -21.01
CA ILE A 36 3.27 8.37 -20.55
C ILE A 36 2.83 9.77 -20.14
N ALA A 37 1.65 10.21 -20.59
CA ALA A 37 1.08 11.48 -20.15
C ALA A 37 0.63 11.38 -18.68
N PRO A 38 0.83 12.41 -17.84
CA PRO A 38 0.36 12.41 -16.45
C PRO A 38 -1.14 12.13 -16.32
N GLY A 39 -1.97 12.66 -17.22
CA GLY A 39 -3.40 12.37 -17.24
C GLY A 39 -3.72 10.89 -17.47
N ALA A 40 -2.92 10.19 -18.29
CA ALA A 40 -3.11 8.77 -18.55
C ALA A 40 -2.76 7.91 -17.32
N ALA A 41 -1.70 8.24 -16.59
CA ALA A 41 -1.36 7.55 -15.35
C ALA A 41 -2.44 7.74 -14.27
N LEU A 42 -2.95 8.96 -14.11
CA LEU A 42 -4.04 9.24 -13.16
C LEU A 42 -5.35 8.54 -13.57
N ALA A 43 -5.67 8.53 -14.87
CA ALA A 43 -6.83 7.81 -15.40
C ALA A 43 -6.70 6.30 -15.17
N ALA A 44 -5.51 5.72 -15.38
CA ALA A 44 -5.25 4.31 -15.09
C ALA A 44 -5.42 4.00 -13.60
N ALA A 45 -4.88 4.84 -12.70
CA ALA A 45 -5.07 4.69 -11.26
C ALA A 45 -6.55 4.72 -10.86
N GLY A 46 -7.31 5.68 -11.39
CA GLY A 46 -8.76 5.78 -11.16
C GLY A 46 -9.54 4.58 -11.72
N ALA A 47 -9.26 4.17 -12.95
CA ALA A 47 -9.93 3.04 -13.60
C ALA A 47 -9.65 1.72 -12.88
N LEU A 48 -8.40 1.47 -12.49
CA LEU A 48 -8.03 0.28 -11.71
C LEU A 48 -8.67 0.30 -10.32
N THR A 49 -8.72 1.46 -9.66
CA THR A 49 -9.45 1.61 -8.37
C THR A 49 -10.93 1.25 -8.54
N GLY A 50 -11.59 1.80 -9.56
CA GLY A 50 -13.00 1.52 -9.87
C GLY A 50 -13.25 0.04 -10.18
N LEU A 51 -12.38 -0.58 -10.99
CA LEU A 51 -12.45 -2.02 -11.28
C LEU A 51 -12.24 -2.86 -10.02
N GLY A 52 -11.28 -2.47 -9.16
CA GLY A 52 -11.03 -3.13 -7.87
C GLY A 52 -12.27 -3.13 -6.98
N LEU A 53 -12.94 -1.98 -6.86
CA LEU A 53 -14.19 -1.83 -6.10
C LEU A 53 -15.33 -2.65 -6.73
N ALA A 54 -15.48 -2.63 -8.06
CA ALA A 54 -16.50 -3.41 -8.75
C ALA A 54 -16.32 -4.93 -8.56
N LEU A 55 -15.07 -5.40 -8.60
CA LEU A 55 -14.74 -6.81 -8.31
C LEU A 55 -15.01 -7.17 -6.85
N ALA A 56 -14.68 -6.28 -5.90
CA ALA A 56 -15.00 -6.50 -4.49
C ALA A 56 -16.52 -6.53 -4.24
N ALA A 57 -17.28 -5.64 -4.88
CA ALA A 57 -18.74 -5.66 -4.83
C ALA A 57 -19.33 -6.98 -5.36
N ARG A 58 -18.74 -7.53 -6.44
CA ARG A 58 -19.12 -8.84 -6.99
C ARG A 58 -18.84 -9.99 -6.01
N ALA A 59 -17.78 -9.89 -5.23
CA ALA A 59 -17.43 -10.88 -4.20
C ALA A 59 -18.32 -10.78 -2.94
N GLY A 60 -19.03 -9.66 -2.76
CA GLY A 60 -20.06 -9.48 -1.74
C GLY A 60 -19.82 -8.30 -0.81
N ARG A 61 -20.81 -8.04 0.06
CA ARG A 61 -20.80 -6.91 1.00
C ARG A 61 -19.55 -6.87 1.90
N PRO A 62 -19.11 -7.99 2.53
CA PRO A 62 -17.92 -7.96 3.39
C PRO A 62 -16.65 -7.52 2.64
N ALA A 63 -16.44 -8.04 1.42
CA ALA A 63 -15.29 -7.64 0.60
C ALA A 63 -15.35 -6.15 0.25
N LEU A 64 -16.53 -5.64 -0.15
CA LEU A 64 -16.71 -4.22 -0.46
C LEU A 64 -16.45 -3.31 0.76
N THR A 65 -16.89 -3.71 1.96
CA THR A 65 -16.65 -2.93 3.18
C THR A 65 -15.17 -2.80 3.55
N VAL A 66 -14.31 -3.71 3.08
CA VAL A 66 -12.85 -3.64 3.27
C VAL A 66 -12.18 -2.92 2.09
N ALA A 67 -12.69 -3.12 0.88
CA ALA A 67 -12.13 -2.53 -0.33
C ALA A 67 -12.22 -1.00 -0.36
N VAL A 68 -13.31 -0.41 0.17
CA VAL A 68 -13.48 1.05 0.25
C VAL A 68 -12.41 1.72 1.12
N PRO A 69 -12.20 1.33 2.40
CA PRO A 69 -11.14 1.92 3.23
C PRO A 69 -9.74 1.60 2.70
N LEU A 70 -9.53 0.45 2.04
CA LEU A 70 -8.28 0.14 1.35
C LEU A 70 -7.99 1.17 0.25
N ALA A 71 -8.95 1.38 -0.65
CA ALA A 71 -8.82 2.36 -1.74
C ALA A 71 -8.54 3.77 -1.19
N ALA A 72 -9.28 4.19 -0.15
CA ALA A 72 -9.05 5.48 0.50
C ALA A 72 -7.64 5.60 1.09
N THR A 73 -7.14 4.52 1.71
CA THR A 73 -5.80 4.48 2.31
C THR A 73 -4.70 4.56 1.24
N VAL A 74 -4.84 3.85 0.12
CA VAL A 74 -3.92 3.93 -1.02
C VAL A 74 -3.82 5.37 -1.53
N TRP A 75 -4.96 6.01 -1.80
CA TRP A 75 -4.99 7.39 -2.27
C TRP A 75 -4.44 8.38 -1.25
N ALA A 76 -4.80 8.25 0.03
CA ALA A 76 -4.27 9.10 1.10
C ALA A 76 -2.75 8.94 1.27
N TYR A 77 -2.24 7.71 1.14
CA TYR A 77 -0.80 7.44 1.18
C TYR A 77 -0.07 8.16 0.05
N ASP A 78 -0.46 7.93 -1.20
CA ASP A 78 0.25 8.44 -2.38
C ASP A 78 0.16 9.96 -2.52
N LEU A 79 -0.98 10.55 -2.16
CA LEU A 79 -1.20 11.99 -2.32
C LEU A 79 -0.60 12.83 -1.19
N GLY A 80 -0.25 12.26 -0.04
CA GLY A 80 0.31 13.08 1.05
C GLY A 80 0.89 12.35 2.24
N LEU A 81 0.27 11.26 2.72
CA LEU A 81 0.71 10.66 3.99
C LEU A 81 2.12 10.08 3.89
N LYS A 82 2.56 9.62 2.72
CA LYS A 82 3.92 9.08 2.54
C LYS A 82 5.04 10.08 2.89
N ARG A 83 4.78 11.38 2.75
CA ARG A 83 5.71 12.47 3.08
C ARG A 83 5.62 12.91 4.54
N SER A 84 4.53 12.58 5.25
CA SER A 84 4.32 12.95 6.65
C SER A 84 4.74 11.81 7.58
N TRP A 85 4.79 12.04 8.89
CA TRP A 85 5.08 11.00 9.90
C TRP A 85 4.12 9.80 9.83
N ALA A 86 2.93 9.98 9.25
CA ALA A 86 1.92 8.95 9.09
C ALA A 86 2.18 7.97 7.92
N GLY A 87 3.25 8.16 7.13
CA GLY A 87 3.61 7.29 6.00
C GLY A 87 3.73 5.80 6.36
N PRO A 88 4.58 5.40 7.33
CA PRO A 88 4.71 4.00 7.72
C PRO A 88 3.41 3.37 8.25
N PRO A 89 2.64 4.03 9.14
CA PRO A 89 1.31 3.55 9.54
C PRO A 89 0.33 3.39 8.37
N ALA A 90 0.31 4.32 7.42
CA ALA A 90 -0.59 4.25 6.27
C ALA A 90 -0.24 3.10 5.32
N MET A 91 1.05 2.86 5.05
CA MET A 91 1.49 1.71 4.25
C MET A 91 1.16 0.37 4.95
N ALA A 92 1.40 0.29 6.26
CA ALA A 92 1.01 -0.88 7.05
C ALA A 92 -0.50 -1.16 6.98
N ALA A 93 -1.32 -0.12 7.15
CA ALA A 93 -2.77 -0.22 7.02
C ALA A 93 -3.19 -0.71 5.63
N ALA A 94 -2.59 -0.17 4.56
CA ALA A 94 -2.89 -0.62 3.19
C ALA A 94 -2.58 -2.11 3.00
N ARG A 95 -1.45 -2.61 3.52
CA ARG A 95 -1.08 -4.04 3.41
C ARG A 95 -1.99 -4.95 4.24
N SER A 96 -2.31 -4.55 5.47
CA SER A 96 -3.25 -5.30 6.31
C SER A 96 -4.65 -5.36 5.69
N LEU A 97 -5.16 -4.24 5.18
CA LEU A 97 -6.48 -4.17 4.55
C LEU A 97 -6.55 -5.00 3.26
N ASP A 98 -5.48 -5.04 2.46
CA ASP A 98 -5.43 -5.87 1.25
C ASP A 98 -5.48 -7.37 1.57
N LEU A 99 -4.79 -7.82 2.64
CA LEU A 99 -4.90 -9.20 3.11
C LEU A 99 -6.32 -9.52 3.61
N VAL A 100 -6.89 -8.61 4.42
CA VAL A 100 -8.27 -8.77 4.93
C VAL A 100 -9.28 -8.81 3.79
N LEU A 101 -9.07 -8.03 2.73
CA LEU A 101 -9.90 -8.06 1.52
C LEU A 101 -9.85 -9.44 0.85
N GLY A 102 -8.66 -10.04 0.75
CA GLY A 102 -8.50 -11.41 0.24
C GLY A 102 -9.30 -12.43 1.05
N ALA A 103 -9.25 -12.34 2.38
CA ALA A 103 -10.02 -13.21 3.27
C ALA A 103 -11.53 -13.01 3.13
N ALA A 104 -11.98 -11.75 3.10
CA ALA A 104 -13.39 -11.38 2.95
C ALA A 104 -13.97 -11.80 1.59
N ALA A 105 -13.18 -11.72 0.52
CA ALA A 105 -13.60 -12.11 -0.83
C ALA A 105 -13.64 -13.63 -1.05
N SER A 106 -12.91 -14.40 -0.23
CA SER A 106 -12.84 -15.86 -0.36
C SER A 106 -13.89 -16.60 0.49
N GLY A 107 -14.84 -15.88 1.10
CA GLY A 107 -15.83 -16.45 2.01
C GLY A 107 -15.28 -16.89 3.37
N GLY A 108 -14.01 -16.55 3.66
CA GLY A 108 -13.39 -16.79 4.96
C GLY A 108 -13.92 -15.86 6.04
N ARG A 109 -13.82 -16.28 7.30
CA ARG A 109 -14.09 -15.38 8.44
C ARG A 109 -12.95 -14.38 8.53
N VAL A 110 -13.25 -13.09 8.36
CA VAL A 110 -12.28 -11.99 8.51
C VAL A 110 -11.50 -12.07 9.84
N ARG A 111 -12.16 -12.54 10.90
CA ARG A 111 -11.53 -12.75 12.22
C ARG A 111 -10.37 -13.74 12.18
N ASP A 112 -10.45 -14.78 11.36
CA ASP A 112 -9.41 -15.82 11.24
C ASP A 112 -8.17 -15.25 10.52
N ALA A 113 -8.35 -14.22 9.69
CA ALA A 113 -7.25 -13.51 9.02
C ALA A 113 -6.64 -12.39 9.88
N ALA A 114 -7.24 -12.04 11.02
CA ALA A 114 -6.77 -10.94 11.86
C ALA A 114 -5.33 -11.11 12.36
N PRO A 115 -4.89 -12.30 12.84
CA PRO A 115 -3.50 -12.50 13.25
C PRO A 115 -2.52 -12.29 12.09
N SER A 116 -2.81 -12.85 10.92
CA SER A 116 -1.97 -12.69 9.73
C SER A 116 -1.95 -11.24 9.21
N ALA A 117 -3.09 -10.55 9.24
CA ALA A 117 -3.18 -9.14 8.87
C ALA A 117 -2.38 -8.24 9.83
N ALA A 118 -2.44 -8.53 11.14
CA ALA A 118 -1.69 -7.81 12.16
C ALA A 118 -0.18 -8.07 12.05
N ALA A 119 0.21 -9.33 11.85
CA ALA A 119 1.58 -9.75 11.57
C ALA A 119 2.16 -9.02 10.35
N LEU A 120 1.45 -9.04 9.23
CA LEU A 120 1.85 -8.34 8.00
C LEU A 120 1.93 -6.83 8.21
N GLY A 121 0.96 -6.26 8.91
CA GLY A 121 0.93 -4.83 9.24
C GLY A 121 2.11 -4.41 10.11
N ALA A 122 2.40 -5.18 11.17
CA ALA A 122 3.52 -4.92 12.07
C ALA A 122 4.86 -5.03 11.35
N HIS A 123 5.04 -6.07 10.52
CA HIS A 123 6.23 -6.22 9.69
C HIS A 123 6.39 -5.06 8.69
N THR A 124 5.32 -4.71 7.98
CA THR A 124 5.31 -3.59 7.01
C THR A 124 5.63 -2.27 7.70
N LEU A 125 5.03 -2.01 8.87
CA LEU A 125 5.27 -0.82 9.67
C LEU A 125 6.74 -0.71 10.05
N ALA A 126 7.30 -1.81 10.58
CA ALA A 126 8.68 -1.85 11.01
C ALA A 126 9.63 -1.57 9.84
N VAL A 127 9.51 -2.31 8.73
CA VAL A 127 10.35 -2.12 7.54
C VAL A 127 10.22 -0.71 6.97
N THR A 128 8.99 -0.20 6.82
CA THR A 128 8.76 1.15 6.28
C THR A 128 9.34 2.24 7.19
N ALA A 129 9.29 2.05 8.51
CA ALA A 129 9.89 2.97 9.48
C ALA A 129 11.43 2.91 9.45
N VAL A 130 12.03 1.73 9.24
CA VAL A 130 13.48 1.56 9.07
C VAL A 130 13.94 2.29 7.81
N SER A 131 13.35 1.99 6.65
CA SER A 131 13.77 2.55 5.35
C SER A 131 13.72 4.07 5.33
N ARG A 132 12.76 4.67 6.03
CA ARG A 132 12.69 6.13 6.16
C ARG A 132 13.84 6.71 6.99
N ARG A 133 14.29 6.01 8.04
CA ARG A 133 15.42 6.46 8.85
C ARG A 133 16.77 6.26 8.15
N GLU A 134 16.90 5.26 7.30
CA GLU A 134 18.09 5.09 6.44
C GLU A 134 18.30 6.30 5.53
N THR A 135 17.23 6.91 5.02
CA THR A 135 17.30 8.16 4.24
C THR A 135 17.58 9.41 5.06
N GLN A 136 17.49 9.36 6.40
CA GLN A 136 17.64 10.51 7.31
C GLN A 136 18.88 10.43 8.24
N GLY A 137 19.68 9.37 8.15
CA GLY A 137 20.86 9.13 8.98
C GLY A 137 20.79 7.79 9.70
N GLY A 138 21.67 6.86 9.32
CA GLY A 138 21.64 5.45 9.70
C GLY A 138 21.65 5.18 11.20
N SER A 139 20.71 4.35 11.66
CA SER A 139 20.60 3.86 13.04
C SER A 139 20.30 2.37 13.04
N THR A 140 21.09 1.60 13.79
CA THR A 140 21.00 0.13 13.92
C THR A 140 19.84 -0.36 14.79
N ALA A 141 19.18 0.54 15.53
CA ALA A 141 18.06 0.21 16.41
C ALA A 141 16.78 -0.16 15.64
N ALA A 142 16.58 0.43 14.46
CA ALA A 142 15.39 0.19 13.65
C ALA A 142 15.39 -1.21 12.99
N PRO A 143 16.50 -1.67 12.37
CA PRO A 143 16.63 -3.05 11.89
C PRO A 143 16.46 -4.10 12.99
N LEU A 144 16.99 -3.85 14.19
CA LEU A 144 16.85 -4.77 15.32
C LEU A 144 15.42 -4.86 15.85
N ALA A 145 14.68 -3.74 15.90
CA ALA A 145 13.26 -3.75 16.23
C ALA A 145 12.42 -4.48 15.17
N ALA A 146 12.74 -4.30 13.89
CA ALA A 146 12.10 -5.03 12.80
C ALA A 146 12.39 -6.55 12.85
N LEU A 147 13.63 -6.93 13.17
CA LEU A 147 14.03 -8.32 13.36
C LEU A 147 13.30 -8.94 14.57
N ALA A 148 13.19 -8.22 15.69
CA ALA A 148 12.52 -8.68 16.90
C ALA A 148 11.00 -8.87 16.69
N VAL A 149 10.34 -7.90 16.03
CA VAL A 149 8.90 -8.00 15.71
C VAL A 149 8.65 -9.14 14.72
N THR A 150 9.47 -9.27 13.68
CA THR A 150 9.32 -10.36 12.69
C THR A 150 9.60 -11.73 13.32
N SER A 151 10.55 -11.83 14.24
CA SER A 151 10.85 -13.08 14.96
C SER A 151 9.73 -13.44 15.94
N CYS A 152 9.20 -12.51 16.72
CA CYS A 152 8.05 -12.77 17.60
C CYS A 152 6.82 -13.22 16.81
N VAL A 153 6.62 -12.69 15.60
CA VAL A 153 5.51 -13.10 14.72
C VAL A 153 5.75 -14.47 14.08
N ALA A 154 7.00 -14.80 13.74
CA ALA A 154 7.35 -16.08 13.12
C ALA A 154 7.34 -17.26 14.10
N TYR A 155 7.47 -17.00 15.40
CA TYR A 155 7.56 -18.01 16.46
C TYR A 155 6.39 -17.98 17.47
N ALA A 156 5.32 -17.22 17.19
CA ALA A 156 4.05 -17.25 17.94
C ALA A 156 2.99 -18.10 17.21
#